data_AF-A0A7S3GYQ2-F1
#
_entry.id   AF-A0A7S3GYQ2-F1
#
_cell.length_a   1.000
_cell.length_b   1.000
_cell.length_c   1.000
_cell.angle_alpha   90.00
_cell.angle_beta   90.00
_cell.angle_gamma   90.00
#
_symmetry.space_group_name_H-M   'P 1'
#
loop_
_entity.id
_entity.type
_entity.pdbx_description
1 polymer ?
#
loop_
_entity_poly.entity_id
_entity_poly.type
_entity_poly.pdbx_seq_one_letter_code
_entity_poly.pdbx_strand_id
1 'polypeptide(L)'
;GMVVNAPYQPTPDILQKIIEMFEIDIVFILDNEGLHAALSGMYAGCERIQGVPKVEVVPLPKAGGVVQSTAKRLRYLRALRVRDYFYGVMRDFHPFSVLVDLADVQLVQIETATLSASMLPLGQESQKSVDFVVRPFSGNVQQLENAILACVRANTMNEV
;
A
#
# COMPACT_ATOMS: atom_id res chain seq x y z
N GLY A 1 -10.99 -15.11 -10.64
CA GLY A 1 -10.21 -15.27 -9.41
C GLY A 1 -9.14 -14.21 -9.37
N MET A 2 -8.79 -13.73 -8.18
CA MET A 2 -7.83 -12.65 -7.96
C MET A 2 -6.77 -13.14 -6.99
N VAL A 3 -5.50 -12.82 -7.25
CA VAL A 3 -4.39 -13.11 -6.32
C VAL A 3 -3.86 -11.78 -5.81
N VAL A 4 -4.08 -11.51 -4.54
CA VAL A 4 -3.62 -10.27 -3.88
C VAL A 4 -2.36 -10.56 -3.09
N ASN A 5 -1.28 -9.84 -3.40
CA ASN A 5 -0.06 -9.92 -2.61
C ASN A 5 -0.13 -8.92 -1.43
N ALA A 6 -0.07 -9.43 -0.21
CA ALA A 6 -0.09 -8.62 1.00
C ALA A 6 1.26 -7.87 1.21
N PRO A 7 1.26 -6.75 1.95
CA PRO A 7 2.49 -6.04 2.27
C PRO A 7 3.42 -6.89 3.15
N TYR A 8 4.71 -6.50 3.18
CA TYR A 8 5.70 -7.15 4.04
C TYR A 8 5.37 -6.92 5.52
N GLN A 9 5.27 -8.00 6.30
CA GLN A 9 4.95 -8.00 7.73
C GLN A 9 3.63 -7.24 8.06
N PRO A 10 2.49 -7.72 7.58
CA PRO A 10 1.21 -7.06 7.82
C PRO A 10 0.73 -7.25 9.26
N THR A 11 0.03 -6.24 9.79
CA THR A 11 -0.78 -6.40 11.01
C THR A 11 -2.10 -7.11 10.69
N PRO A 12 -2.71 -7.84 11.64
CA PRO A 12 -3.98 -8.54 11.41
C PRO A 12 -5.10 -7.58 10.97
N ASP A 13 -5.15 -6.36 11.52
CA ASP A 13 -6.16 -5.35 11.16
C ASP A 13 -6.11 -4.94 9.69
N ILE A 14 -4.90 -4.81 9.11
CA ILE A 14 -4.74 -4.46 7.70
C ILE A 14 -5.19 -5.63 6.83
N LEU A 15 -4.88 -6.87 7.22
CA LEU A 15 -5.33 -8.05 6.50
C LEU A 15 -6.84 -8.21 6.53
N GLN A 16 -7.47 -7.95 7.67
CA GLN A 16 -8.93 -7.96 7.76
C GLN A 16 -9.54 -6.97 6.76
N LYS A 17 -9.06 -5.73 6.73
CA LYS A 17 -9.53 -4.74 5.75
C LYS A 17 -9.31 -5.19 4.30
N ILE A 18 -8.16 -5.80 3.99
CA ILE A 18 -7.88 -6.32 2.65
C ILE A 18 -8.86 -7.46 2.30
N ILE A 19 -9.09 -8.39 3.22
CA ILE A 19 -10.01 -9.51 3.03
C ILE A 19 -11.43 -9.02 2.78
N GLU A 20 -11.89 -8.03 3.55
CA GLU A 20 -13.21 -7.41 3.40
C GLU A 20 -13.34 -6.61 2.10
N MET A 21 -12.37 -5.74 1.77
CA MET A 21 -12.42 -4.90 0.56
C MET A 21 -12.39 -5.70 -0.73
N PHE A 22 -11.72 -6.84 -0.73
CA PHE A 22 -11.49 -7.67 -1.92
C PHE A 22 -12.29 -8.97 -1.93
N GLU A 23 -13.14 -9.19 -0.92
CA GLU A 23 -13.96 -10.40 -0.75
C GLU A 23 -13.15 -11.69 -0.93
N ILE A 24 -12.07 -11.82 -0.16
CA ILE A 24 -11.10 -12.91 -0.35
C ILE A 24 -11.64 -14.24 0.19
N ASP A 25 -11.66 -15.28 -0.65
CA ASP A 25 -12.10 -16.63 -0.27
C ASP A 25 -11.03 -17.43 0.49
N ILE A 26 -9.76 -17.32 0.08
CA ILE A 26 -8.64 -18.15 0.56
C ILE A 26 -7.44 -17.28 0.89
N VAL A 27 -6.88 -17.46 2.08
CA VAL A 27 -5.70 -16.74 2.56
C VAL A 27 -4.56 -17.73 2.80
N PHE A 28 -3.48 -17.57 2.04
CA PHE A 28 -2.26 -18.35 2.21
C PHE A 28 -1.28 -17.63 3.14
N ILE A 29 -0.88 -18.29 4.23
CA ILE A 29 0.06 -17.74 5.19
C ILE A 29 1.40 -18.45 5.06
N LEU A 30 2.45 -17.70 4.71
CA LEU A 30 3.80 -18.22 4.53
C LEU A 30 4.62 -18.05 5.80
N ASP A 31 5.06 -19.15 6.40
CA ASP A 31 6.10 -19.19 7.45
C ASP A 31 5.83 -18.28 8.66
N ASN A 32 4.56 -18.16 9.06
CA ASN A 32 4.14 -17.33 10.20
C ASN A 32 2.99 -17.99 10.97
N GLU A 33 3.35 -18.86 11.91
CA GLU A 33 2.40 -19.58 12.77
C GLU A 33 1.58 -18.63 13.65
N GLY A 34 2.19 -17.54 14.13
CA GLY A 34 1.50 -16.56 14.97
C GLY A 34 0.37 -15.85 14.21
N LEU A 35 0.64 -15.44 12.97
CA LEU A 35 -0.37 -14.84 12.10
C LEU A 35 -1.45 -15.85 11.71
N HIS A 36 -1.07 -17.11 11.47
CA HIS A 36 -2.02 -18.18 11.22
C HIS A 36 -2.95 -18.41 12.41
N ALA A 37 -2.42 -18.52 13.63
CA ALA A 37 -3.25 -18.67 14.83
C ALA A 37 -4.20 -17.48 15.04
N ALA A 38 -3.71 -16.25 14.80
CA ALA A 38 -4.52 -15.03 14.92
C ALA A 38 -5.68 -15.00 13.91
N LEU A 39 -5.40 -15.19 12.61
CA LEU A 39 -6.44 -15.16 11.58
C LEU A 39 -7.38 -16.37 11.67
N SER A 40 -6.85 -17.57 11.92
CA SER A 40 -7.67 -18.75 12.13
C SER A 40 -8.58 -18.59 13.35
N GLY A 41 -8.13 -17.95 14.43
CA GLY A 41 -8.97 -17.61 15.58
C GLY A 41 -10.07 -16.60 15.24
N MET A 42 -9.76 -15.57 14.47
CA MET A 42 -10.73 -14.55 14.03
C MET A 42 -11.81 -15.14 13.12
N TYR A 43 -11.43 -16.01 12.19
CA TYR A 43 -12.35 -16.57 11.18
C TYR A 43 -12.92 -17.96 11.54
N ALA A 44 -12.51 -18.58 12.65
CA ALA A 44 -13.05 -19.86 13.11
C ALA A 44 -14.53 -19.79 13.53
N GLY A 45 -14.98 -18.63 14.02
CA GLY A 45 -16.33 -18.42 14.56
C GLY A 45 -17.32 -17.73 13.62
N CYS A 46 -16.91 -17.34 12.41
CA CYS A 46 -17.81 -16.75 11.42
C CYS A 46 -18.70 -17.85 10.82
N GLU A 47 -19.88 -18.06 11.41
CA GLU A 47 -20.90 -18.90 10.82
C GLU A 47 -21.36 -18.32 9.47
N ARG A 48 -21.68 -19.23 8.54
CA ARG A 48 -22.22 -18.91 7.22
C ARG A 48 -23.53 -18.14 7.39
N ILE A 49 -23.49 -16.82 7.25
CA ILE A 49 -24.69 -16.01 7.10
C ILE A 49 -24.82 -15.70 5.61
N GLN A 50 -25.89 -16.22 4.99
CA GLN A 50 -26.40 -15.76 3.69
C GLN A 50 -25.43 -15.87 2.49
N GLY A 51 -24.74 -17.01 2.33
CA GLY A 51 -24.16 -17.39 1.04
C GLY A 51 -22.80 -16.77 0.65
N VAL A 52 -22.14 -16.03 1.56
CA VAL A 52 -20.76 -15.53 1.37
C VAL A 52 -19.77 -16.53 2.00
N PRO A 53 -18.63 -16.85 1.33
CA PRO A 53 -17.79 -17.97 1.74
C PRO A 53 -16.96 -17.68 2.99
N LYS A 54 -16.82 -18.71 3.81
CA LYS A 54 -15.90 -18.79 4.95
C LYS A 54 -14.48 -18.61 4.42
N VAL A 55 -13.78 -17.56 4.86
CA VAL A 55 -12.37 -17.33 4.52
C VAL A 55 -11.56 -18.53 4.99
N GLU A 56 -10.98 -19.29 4.06
CA GLU A 56 -10.15 -20.44 4.37
C GLU A 56 -8.70 -19.98 4.58
N VAL A 57 -8.18 -20.19 5.79
CA VAL A 57 -6.81 -19.84 6.12
C VAL A 57 -5.93 -21.09 6.00
N VAL A 58 -4.98 -21.06 5.07
CA VAL A 58 -4.11 -22.20 4.75
C VAL A 58 -2.65 -21.85 5.09
N PRO A 59 -2.00 -22.57 6.03
CA PRO A 59 -0.58 -22.40 6.30
C PRO A 59 0.24 -23.09 5.21
N LEU A 60 1.26 -22.38 4.71
CA LEU A 60 2.20 -22.88 3.70
C LEU A 60 3.65 -22.78 4.21
N PRO A 61 4.45 -23.85 4.05
CA PRO A 61 5.86 -23.80 4.41
C PRO A 61 6.64 -22.91 3.45
N LYS A 62 7.69 -22.27 3.95
CA LYS A 62 8.63 -21.51 3.12
C LYS A 62 9.40 -22.44 2.20
N ALA A 63 9.54 -22.06 0.92
CA ALA A 63 10.42 -22.78 0.00
C ALA A 63 11.90 -22.59 0.40
N GLY A 64 12.69 -23.66 0.34
CA GLY A 64 14.09 -23.69 0.81
C GLY A 64 15.06 -22.73 0.11
N GLY A 65 14.70 -22.16 -1.05
CA GLY A 65 15.50 -21.18 -1.77
C GLY A 65 15.21 -19.72 -1.44
N VAL A 66 14.26 -19.44 -0.53
CA VAL A 66 13.84 -18.06 -0.23
C VAL A 66 14.83 -17.39 0.72
N VAL A 67 15.63 -16.48 0.17
CA VAL A 67 16.61 -15.68 0.92
C VAL A 67 15.99 -14.35 1.36
N GLN A 68 16.25 -13.95 2.60
CA GLN A 68 15.81 -12.65 3.10
C GLN A 68 16.45 -11.51 2.30
N SER A 69 15.62 -10.54 1.91
CA SER A 69 16.11 -9.37 1.18
C SER A 69 16.61 -8.31 2.14
N THR A 70 17.82 -7.82 1.89
CA THR A 70 18.39 -6.71 2.66
C THR A 70 17.84 -5.37 2.18
N ALA A 71 17.82 -4.36 3.05
CA ALA A 71 17.39 -3.00 2.69
C ALA A 71 18.18 -2.42 1.50
N LYS A 72 19.49 -2.72 1.42
CA LYS A 72 20.36 -2.35 0.28
C LYS A 72 19.87 -2.99 -1.03
N ARG A 73 19.54 -4.28 -1.00
CA ARG A 73 18.99 -4.99 -2.17
C ARG A 73 17.64 -4.43 -2.57
N LEU A 74 16.74 -4.17 -1.62
CA LEU A 74 15.43 -3.58 -1.89
C LEU A 74 15.56 -2.18 -2.52
N ARG A 75 16.45 -1.33 -2.01
CA ARG A 75 16.71 -0.01 -2.59
C ARG A 75 17.20 -0.11 -4.04
N TYR A 76 18.13 -1.04 -4.30
CA TYR A 76 18.63 -1.30 -5.64
C TYR A 76 17.52 -1.77 -6.59
N LEU A 77 16.70 -2.74 -6.17
CA LEU A 77 15.58 -3.24 -6.96
C LEU A 77 14.51 -2.17 -7.23
N ARG A 78 14.24 -1.27 -6.28
CA ARG A 78 13.34 -0.12 -6.50
C ARG A 78 13.89 0.81 -7.58
N ALA A 79 15.18 1.17 -7.50
CA ALA A 79 15.82 2.01 -8.52
C ALA A 79 15.81 1.35 -9.91
N LEU A 80 16.05 0.03 -9.98
CA LEU A 80 15.91 -0.72 -11.22
C LEU A 80 14.49 -0.67 -11.77
N ARG A 81 13.47 -0.87 -10.92
CA ARG A 81 12.07 -0.84 -11.36
C ARG A 81 11.67 0.52 -11.93
N VAL A 82 12.14 1.61 -11.32
CA VAL A 82 11.91 2.98 -11.84
C VAL A 82 12.56 3.15 -13.21
N ARG A 83 13.80 2.69 -13.38
CA ARG A 83 14.47 2.73 -14.69
C ARG A 83 13.73 1.89 -15.73
N ASP A 84 13.34 0.68 -15.37
CA ASP A 84 12.65 -0.25 -16.28
C ASP A 84 11.25 0.26 -16.66
N TYR A 85 10.59 1.06 -15.81
CA TYR A 85 9.34 1.75 -16.16
C TYR A 85 9.53 2.74 -17.32
N PHE A 86 10.60 3.55 -17.30
CA PHE A 86 10.83 4.57 -18.35
C PHE A 86 11.52 4.02 -19.60
N TYR A 87 12.47 3.12 -19.43
CA TYR A 87 13.32 2.63 -20.53
C TYR A 87 12.94 1.22 -21.01
N GLY A 88 12.05 0.51 -20.31
CA GLY A 88 11.75 -0.88 -20.60
C GLY A 88 12.80 -1.83 -20.04
N VAL A 89 12.42 -3.10 -19.86
CA VAL A 89 13.31 -4.14 -19.30
C VAL A 89 14.47 -4.43 -20.26
N MET A 90 14.19 -4.41 -21.56
CA MET A 90 15.17 -4.64 -22.62
C MET A 90 15.75 -3.35 -23.20
N ARG A 91 15.45 -2.19 -22.60
CA ARG A 91 15.82 -0.86 -23.09
C ARG A 91 15.21 -0.51 -24.45
N ASP A 92 14.00 -0.97 -24.66
CA ASP A 92 13.20 -0.82 -25.87
C ASP A 92 12.30 0.44 -25.85
N PHE A 93 12.12 1.08 -24.68
CA PHE A 93 11.35 2.32 -24.57
C PHE A 93 12.25 3.55 -24.68
N HIS A 94 11.71 4.59 -25.30
CA HIS A 94 12.37 5.87 -25.54
C HIS A 94 11.59 6.97 -24.81
N PRO A 95 11.91 7.26 -23.54
CA PRO A 95 11.19 8.27 -22.77
C PRO A 95 11.43 9.66 -23.36
N PHE A 96 10.42 10.52 -23.29
CA PHE A 96 10.49 11.90 -23.78
C PHE A 96 10.71 12.86 -22.63
N SER A 97 11.68 13.77 -22.78
CA SER A 97 11.97 14.82 -21.80
C SER A 97 11.37 16.15 -22.27
N VAL A 98 10.59 16.78 -21.39
CA VAL A 98 9.89 18.04 -21.66
C VAL A 98 10.16 19.02 -20.54
N LEU A 99 10.31 20.30 -20.90
CA LEU A 99 10.30 21.39 -19.94
C LEU A 99 8.86 21.87 -19.77
N VAL A 100 8.39 21.88 -18.53
CA VAL A 100 7.05 22.30 -18.16
C VAL A 100 7.17 23.45 -17.17
N ASP A 101 6.43 24.53 -17.38
CA ASP A 101 6.37 25.64 -16.43
C ASP A 101 5.58 25.20 -15.19
N LEU A 102 6.03 25.63 -14.01
CA LEU A 102 5.32 25.39 -12.76
C LEU A 102 3.96 26.09 -12.73
N ALA A 103 3.77 27.13 -13.55
CA ALA A 103 2.47 27.79 -13.72
C ALA A 103 1.43 26.89 -14.42
N ASP A 104 1.86 25.94 -15.25
CA ASP A 104 0.99 25.08 -16.04
C ASP A 104 0.57 23.81 -15.29
N VAL A 105 1.15 23.54 -14.12
CA VAL A 105 0.91 22.32 -13.34
C VAL A 105 0.40 22.62 -11.95
N GLN A 106 -0.53 21.78 -11.49
CA GLN A 106 -0.99 21.80 -10.11
C GLN A 106 -0.30 20.68 -9.34
N LEU A 107 0.67 21.07 -8.51
CA LEU A 107 1.35 20.14 -7.63
C LEU A 107 0.52 19.96 -6.35
N VAL A 108 0.23 18.70 -6.03
CA VAL A 108 -0.52 18.32 -4.83
C VAL A 108 0.30 17.33 -4.01
N GLN A 109 0.10 17.37 -2.70
CA GLN A 109 0.70 16.46 -1.75
C GLN A 109 -0.42 15.77 -0.96
N ILE A 110 -0.30 14.44 -0.83
CA ILE A 110 -1.19 13.64 0.01
C ILE A 110 -0.57 13.62 1.40
N GLU A 111 -1.29 14.19 2.35
CA GLU A 111 -0.94 14.15 3.76
C GLU A 111 -1.86 13.19 4.50
N THR A 112 -1.31 12.52 5.51
CA THR A 112 -2.09 11.73 6.45
C THR A 112 -2.43 12.63 7.64
N ALA A 113 -3.71 12.91 7.85
CA ALA A 113 -4.15 13.58 9.06
C ALA A 113 -4.12 12.59 10.23
N THR A 114 -3.03 12.58 11.01
CA THR A 114 -3.02 11.89 12.30
C THR A 114 -3.65 12.82 13.33
N LEU A 115 -4.82 12.47 13.87
CA LEU A 115 -5.35 13.15 15.04
C LEU A 115 -4.33 13.03 16.18
N SER A 116 -3.82 14.18 16.65
CA SER A 116 -2.94 14.20 17.82
C SER A 116 -3.74 13.84 19.08
N ALA A 117 -3.12 13.13 20.03
CA ALA A 117 -3.79 12.69 21.25
C ALA A 117 -4.43 13.86 22.05
N SER A 118 -3.89 15.06 21.91
CA SER A 118 -4.39 16.30 22.53
C SER A 118 -5.73 16.80 21.98
N MET A 119 -6.18 16.30 20.83
CA MET A 119 -7.47 16.64 20.21
C MET A 119 -8.56 15.61 20.51
N LEU A 120 -8.23 14.54 21.24
CA LEU A 120 -9.20 13.51 21.64
C LEU A 120 -9.89 13.91 22.95
N PRO A 121 -11.22 13.73 23.07
CA PRO A 121 -11.92 13.89 24.34
C PRO A 121 -11.30 13.02 25.44
N LEU A 122 -11.33 13.52 26.68
CA LEU A 122 -10.87 12.77 27.86
C LEU A 122 -11.48 11.36 27.88
N GLY A 123 -10.64 10.34 27.81
CA GLY A 123 -11.04 8.93 27.89
C GLY A 123 -11.16 8.18 26.56
N GLN A 124 -10.89 8.82 25.42
CA GLN A 124 -10.93 8.16 24.12
C GLN A 124 -9.51 7.77 23.66
N GLU A 125 -9.27 6.47 23.46
CA GLU A 125 -8.03 5.99 22.85
C GLU A 125 -8.03 6.26 21.34
N SER A 126 -6.85 6.53 20.77
CA SER A 126 -6.70 6.90 19.37
C SER A 126 -7.25 5.82 18.43
N GLN A 127 -8.44 6.04 17.87
CA GLN A 127 -8.82 5.34 16.65
C GLN A 127 -7.97 5.93 15.52
N LYS A 128 -7.08 5.12 14.95
CA LYS A 128 -6.31 5.49 13.76
C LYS A 128 -7.22 5.44 12.53
N SER A 129 -8.19 6.36 12.42
CA SER A 129 -8.72 6.73 11.11
C SER A 129 -7.66 7.62 10.47
N VAL A 130 -6.86 7.03 9.57
CA VAL A 130 -5.94 7.81 8.76
C VAL A 130 -6.77 8.38 7.63
N ASP A 131 -7.33 9.56 7.85
CA ASP A 131 -7.97 10.30 6.77
C ASP A 131 -6.85 10.89 5.90
N PHE A 132 -6.88 10.55 4.62
CA PHE A 132 -5.97 11.14 3.63
C PHE A 132 -6.54 12.50 3.24
N VAL A 133 -5.71 13.53 3.33
CA VAL A 133 -6.07 14.89 2.95
C VAL A 133 -5.15 15.33 1.82
N VAL A 134 -5.74 15.77 0.72
CA VAL A 134 -5.00 16.31 -0.42
C VAL A 134 -4.84 17.82 -0.21
N ARG A 135 -3.61 18.31 -0.29
CA ARG A 135 -3.29 19.74 -0.18
C ARG A 135 -2.42 20.21 -1.34
N PRO A 136 -2.46 21.50 -1.69
CA PRO A 136 -1.52 22.06 -2.65
C PRO A 136 -0.10 21.91 -2.11
N PHE A 137 0.84 21.54 -2.96
CA PHE A 137 2.24 21.43 -2.57
C PHE A 137 2.79 22.82 -2.21
N SER A 138 3.19 22.99 -0.95
CA SER A 138 3.77 24.25 -0.43
C SER A 138 5.27 24.16 -0.17
N GLY A 139 5.92 23.08 -0.62
CA GLY A 139 7.34 22.83 -0.39
C GLY A 139 8.25 23.64 -1.31
N ASN A 140 9.57 23.53 -1.08
CA ASN A 140 10.57 24.14 -1.96
C ASN A 140 10.69 23.30 -3.25
N VAL A 141 10.69 23.95 -4.41
CA VAL A 141 10.85 23.31 -5.73
C VAL A 141 12.12 22.45 -5.80
N GLN A 142 13.18 22.82 -5.09
CA GLN A 142 14.41 22.01 -5.02
C GLN A 142 14.17 20.61 -4.43
N GLN A 143 13.14 20.43 -3.60
CA GLN A 143 12.78 19.12 -3.04
C GLN A 143 12.21 18.17 -4.10
N LEU A 144 11.78 18.70 -5.25
CA LEU A 144 11.28 17.92 -6.38
C LEU A 144 12.42 17.38 -7.25
N GLU A 145 13.66 17.81 -7.02
CA GLU A 145 14.81 17.31 -7.77
C GLU A 145 14.97 15.80 -7.57
N ASN A 146 15.00 15.04 -8.67
CA ASN A 146 15.05 13.57 -8.67
C ASN A 146 13.85 12.88 -8.00
N ALA A 147 12.75 13.61 -7.73
CA ALA A 147 11.52 13.04 -7.22
C ALA A 147 10.73 12.34 -8.33
N ILE A 148 10.02 11.27 -7.96
CA ILE A 148 9.06 10.61 -8.85
C ILE A 148 7.70 11.20 -8.55
N LEU A 149 7.07 11.77 -9.58
CA LEU A 149 5.74 12.34 -9.51
C LEU A 149 4.72 11.40 -10.14
N ALA A 150 3.54 11.31 -9.54
CA ALA A 150 2.41 10.61 -10.12
C ALA A 150 1.55 11.60 -10.92
N CYS A 151 1.19 11.24 -12.15
CA CYS A 151 0.18 11.97 -12.92
C CYS A 151 -1.19 11.37 -12.61
N VAL A 152 -2.05 12.16 -11.97
CA VAL A 152 -3.40 11.72 -11.55
C VAL A 152 -4.37 11.97 -12.69
N ARG A 153 -5.32 11.04 -12.87
CA ARG A 153 -6.45 11.23 -13.80
C ARG A 153 -7.59 11.96 -13.08
N ALA A 154 -7.37 13.22 -12.74
CA ALA A 154 -8.36 14.11 -12.14
C ALA A 154 -8.27 15.47 -12.84
N ASN A 155 -9.42 16.12 -13.06
CA ASN A 155 -9.44 17.43 -13.73
C ASN A 155 -9.32 18.57 -12.73
N THR A 156 -9.71 18.33 -11.48
CA THR A 156 -9.67 19.34 -10.42
C THR A 156 -9.17 18.76 -9.11
N MET A 157 -8.64 19.62 -8.25
CA MET A 157 -8.08 19.22 -6.95
C MET A 157 -9.13 18.60 -5.99
N ASN A 158 -10.42 18.88 -6.19
CA ASN A 158 -11.50 18.30 -5.39
C ASN A 158 -11.84 16.86 -5.81
N GLU A 159 -11.35 16.41 -6.96
CA GLU A 159 -11.56 15.05 -7.50
C GLU A 159 -10.40 14.10 -7.17
N VAL A 160 -9.33 14.60 -6.55
CA VAL A 160 -8.15 13.83 -6.11
C VAL A 160 -8.37 13.32 -4.69
#